data_AF-A0A0M2P779-F1
#
_entry.id   AF-A0A0M2P779-F1
#
_cell.length_a   1.000
_cell.length_b   1.000
_cell.length_c   1.000
_cell.angle_alpha   90.00
_cell.angle_beta   90.00
_cell.angle_gamma   90.00
#
_symmetry.space_group_name_H-M   'P 1'
#
loop_
_entity.id
_entity.type
_entity.pdbx_description
1 polymer ?
#
loop_
_entity_poly.entity_id
_entity_poly.type
_entity_poly.pdbx_seq_one_letter_code
_entity_poly.pdbx_strand_id
1 'polypeptide(L)' 'MPAKKYGNKIVNLDGHKFDSKAEAKYYEQLKLLKQIKQIKSFKLQPKYLLHEAFQKNGRTFRKIE' A
#
# COMPACT_ATOMS: atom_id res chain seq x y z
N MET A 1 -7.51 -3.17 22.28
CA MET A 1 -6.92 -3.09 20.93
C MET A 1 -7.95 -3.58 19.94
N PRO A 2 -8.38 -2.80 18.93
CA PRO A 2 -9.32 -3.29 17.93
C PRO A 2 -8.75 -4.55 17.26
N ALA A 3 -9.58 -5.59 17.13
CA ALA A 3 -9.16 -6.83 16.48
C ALA A 3 -8.83 -6.53 15.02
N LYS A 4 -7.67 -7.01 14.56
CA LYS A 4 -7.30 -6.89 13.15
C LYS A 4 -8.22 -7.77 12.32
N LYS A 5 -8.67 -7.26 11.18
CA LYS A 5 -9.50 -8.01 10.22
C LYS A 5 -8.81 -9.35 9.91
N TYR A 6 -9.54 -10.46 10.09
CA TYR A 6 -9.04 -11.83 9.89
C TYR A 6 -7.85 -12.28 10.76
N GLY A 7 -7.55 -11.60 11.87
CA GLY A 7 -6.40 -11.96 12.71
C GLY A 7 -5.04 -11.70 12.04
N ASN A 8 -5.01 -10.78 11.08
CA ASN A 8 -3.78 -10.43 10.37
C ASN A 8 -2.67 -9.99 11.33
N LYS A 9 -1.45 -10.43 11.05
CA LYS A 9 -0.25 -10.01 11.79
C LYS A 9 0.49 -8.97 10.97
N ILE A 10 0.88 -7.87 11.62
CA ILE A 10 1.77 -6.88 10.99
C ILE A 10 3.13 -7.57 10.85
N VAL A 11 3.74 -7.40 9.68
CA VAL A 11 5.06 -7.95 9.37
C VAL A 11 5.97 -6.80 9.02
N ASN A 12 7.16 -6.76 9.62
CA ASN A 12 8.22 -5.85 9.20
C ASN A 12 9.21 -6.67 8.37
N LEU A 13 9.42 -6.28 7.12
CA LEU A 13 10.32 -6.95 6.18
C LEU A 13 11.10 -5.89 5.40
N ASP A 14 12.43 -6.01 5.33
CA ASP A 14 13.29 -5.12 4.53
C ASP A 14 13.16 -3.63 4.94
N GLY A 15 12.76 -3.36 6.20
CA GLY A 15 12.48 -2.01 6.71
C GLY A 15 11.06 -1.48 6.41
N HIS A 16 10.23 -2.24 5.70
CA HIS A 16 8.86 -1.90 5.38
C HIS A 16 7.86 -2.61 6.29
N LYS A 17 6.84 -1.87 6.74
CA LYS A 17 5.74 -2.38 7.56
C LYS A 17 4.59 -2.78 6.66
N PHE A 18 4.23 -4.06 6.70
CA PHE A 18 3.08 -4.63 6.00
C PHE A 18 1.98 -4.96 7.00
N ASP A 19 0.72 -4.68 6.63
CA ASP A 19 -0.44 -4.93 7.49
C ASP A 19 -0.83 -6.42 7.53
N SER A 20 -0.33 -7.21 6.59
CA SER A 20 -0.56 -8.65 6.49
C SER A 20 0.67 -9.45 6.01
N LYS A 21 0.69 -10.75 6.35
CA LYS A 21 1.67 -11.70 5.81
C LYS A 21 1.56 -11.87 4.29
N ALA A 22 0.35 -11.74 3.74
CA ALA A 22 0.11 -11.88 2.31
C ALA A 22 0.78 -10.76 1.51
N GLU A 23 0.69 -9.52 1.99
CA GLU A 23 1.38 -8.37 1.38
C GLU A 23 2.90 -8.52 1.43
N ALA A 24 3.45 -8.97 2.56
CA ALA A 24 4.89 -9.23 2.68
C ALA A 24 5.36 -10.28 1.66
N LYS A 25 4.61 -11.39 1.51
CA LYS A 25 4.90 -12.43 0.52
C LYS A 25 4.82 -11.91 -0.92
N TYR A 26 3.85 -11.04 -1.21
CA TYR A 26 3.73 -10.41 -2.53
C TYR A 26 4.93 -9.50 -2.84
N TYR A 27 5.41 -8.73 -1.85
CA TYR A 27 6.64 -7.94 -1.99
C TYR A 27 7.87 -8.82 -2.30
N GLU A 28 8.02 -9.96 -1.62
CA GLU A 28 9.11 -10.91 -1.91
C GLU A 28 9.01 -11.47 -3.35
N GLN A 29 7.79 -11.78 -3.80
CA GLN A 29 7.57 -12.21 -5.18
C GLN A 29 7.97 -11.11 -6.19
N LEU A 30 7.62 -9.86 -5.94
CA LEU A 30 8.04 -8.74 -6.80
C LEU A 30 9.58 -8.58 -6.81
N LYS A 31 10.25 -8.78 -5.67
CA LYS A 31 11.72 -8.77 -5.58
C LYS A 31 12.33 -9.87 -6.45
N LEU A 32 11.78 -11.08 -6.41
CA LEU A 32 12.20 -12.20 -7.26
C LEU A 32 11.98 -11.88 -8.75
N LEU A 33 10.78 -11.40 -9.13
CA LEU A 33 10.45 -11.04 -10.51
C LEU A 33 11.39 -9.96 -11.07
N LYS A 34 11.80 -9.00 -10.23
CA LYS A 34 12.80 -7.98 -10.58
C LYS A 34 14.18 -8.61 -10.79
N GLN A 35 14.57 -9.55 -9.93
CA GLN A 35 15.87 -10.25 -10.03
C GLN A 35 15.98 -11.07 -11.31
N ILE A 36 14.91 -11.76 -11.71
CA ILE A 36 14.85 -12.51 -12.98
C ILE A 36 14.55 -11.62 -14.20
N LYS A 37 14.59 -10.28 -14.03
CA LYS A 37 14.36 -9.27 -15.08
C LYS A 37 13.00 -9.36 -15.79
N GLN A 38 11.99 -9.98 -15.18
CA GLN A 38 10.64 -10.00 -15.73
C GLN A 38 9.91 -8.65 -15.57
N ILE A 39 10.24 -7.91 -14.52
CA ILE A 39 9.72 -6.55 -14.29
C ILE A 39 10.87 -5.55 -14.23
N LYS A 40 10.67 -4.36 -14.81
CA LYS A 40 11.67 -3.27 -14.79
C LYS A 40 11.84 -2.69 -13.39
N SER A 41 10.73 -2.40 -12.73
CA SER A 41 10.69 -1.85 -11.38
C SER A 41 9.28 -1.98 -10.81
N PHE A 42 9.17 -1.87 -9.49
CA PHE A 42 7.90 -1.77 -8.78
C PHE A 42 8.03 -0.68 -7.70
N LYS A 43 6.88 -0.11 -7.31
CA LYS A 43 6.80 0.90 -6.25
C LYS A 43 6.00 0.34 -5.09
N LEU A 44 6.46 0.59 -3.87
CA LEU A 44 5.75 0.20 -2.67
C LEU A 44 4.82 1.34 -2.22
N GLN A 45 3.56 1.00 -1.92
CA GLN A 45 2.55 1.91 -1.40
C GLN A 45 2.48 3.27 -2.13
N PRO A 46 2.36 3.29 -3.47
CA PRO A 46 2.18 4.54 -4.19
C PRO A 46 0.86 5.20 -3.78
N LYS A 47 0.91 6.51 -3.49
CA LYS A 47 -0.29 7.33 -3.28
C LYS A 47 -0.68 7.97 -4.60
N TYR A 48 -1.96 7.95 -4.92
CA TYR A 48 -2.47 8.47 -6.17
C TYR A 48 -3.60 9.44 -5.88
N LEU A 49 -3.42 10.69 -6.31
CA LEU A 49 -4.49 11.67 -6.24
C LEU A 49 -5.67 11.20 -7.11
N LEU A 50 -6.70 10.68 -6.45
CA LEU A 50 -7.93 10.25 -7.09
C LEU A 50 -8.84 11.45 -7.34
N HIS A 51 -8.86 12.39 -6.39
CA HIS A 51 -9.67 13.60 -6.49
C HIS A 51 -9.06 14.76 -5.72
N GLU A 52 -9.04 15.95 -6.34
CA GLU A 52 -8.59 17.17 -5.70
C GLU A 52 -9.52 17.61 -4.57
N ALA A 53 -9.01 18.45 -3.68
CA ALA A 53 -9.86 19.10 -2.69
C ALA A 53 -10.75 20.13 -3.40
N PHE A 54 -12.05 20.10 -3.15
CA PHE A 54 -13.00 21.01 -3.79
C PHE A 54 -14.03 21.52 -2.79
N GLN A 55 -14.69 22.63 -3.14
CA GLN A 55 -15.78 23.17 -2.35
C GLN A 55 -17.09 22.93 -3.09
N LYS A 56 -18.11 22.43 -2.37
CA LYS A 56 -19.46 22.28 -2.89
C LYS A 56 -20.46 22.69 -1.82
N ASN A 57 -21.36 23.60 -2.17
CA ASN A 57 -22.44 24.10 -1.30
C ASN A 57 -21.91 24.61 0.06
N GLY A 58 -20.82 25.39 0.04
CA GLY A 58 -20.21 25.95 1.25
C GLY A 58 -19.47 24.94 2.14
N ARG A 59 -19.34 23.67 1.71
CA ARG A 59 -18.56 22.63 2.41
C ARG A 59 -17.29 22.31 1.64
N THR A 60 -16.17 22.25 2.36
CA THR A 60 -14.86 21.87 1.81
C THR A 60 -14.66 20.36 1.92
N PHE A 61 -14.46 19.70 0.79
CA PHE A 61 -14.14 18.29 0.68
C PHE A 61 -12.62 18.15 0.57
N ARG A 62 -12.02 17.28 1.39
CA ARG A 62 -10.59 17.01 1.35
C ARG A 62 -10.23 16.20 0.10
N LYS A 63 -8.98 16.35 -0.35
CA LYS A 63 -8.42 15.52 -1.42
C LYS A 63 -8.44 14.04 -1.03
N ILE A 64 -8.60 13.19 -2.04
CA ILE A 64 -8.54 11.74 -1.92
C ILE A 64 -7.25 11.30 -2.63
N GLU A 65 -6.38 10.60 -1.90
CA GLU A 65 -5.03 10.16 -2.31
C GLU A 65 -4.85 8.64 -2.16
#